data_AF-A0AAJ4TGF2-F1
#
_entry.id   AF-A0AAJ4TGF2-F1
#
_cell.length_a   1.000
_cell.length_b   1.000
_cell.length_c   1.000
_cell.angle_alpha   90.00
_cell.angle_beta   90.00
_cell.angle_gamma   90.00
#
_symmetry.space_group_name_H-M   'P 1'
#
loop_
_entity.id
_entity.type
_entity.pdbx_description
1 polymer ?
#
loop_
_entity_poly.entity_id
_entity_poly.type
_entity_poly.pdbx_seq_one_letter_code
_entity_poly.pdbx_strand_id
1 'polypeptide(L)'
;MDKTVPAGAAILLDFIGDIEAPRGYDVIYGNNQNKLPIPITNMTIGKLIDAQASFTKRFKSSASGRYQFMRATLQDLSRELGLRGTQVFDANLQDRLAFYLLKRRGYDDYVSGKISRAEFGKRLAQEWASLPVLAAVKGAHRDLKRGQSYYAGDPLNKSLVSPEKVEAVLDRVKTAPSGVTSMPVGVPVPQSSTSFWASVFAAIAAFFGGGK
;
A
#
# COMPACT_ATOMS: atom_id res chain seq x y z
N MET A 1 -11.07 -6.46 -3.60
CA MET A 1 -10.38 -7.10 -2.49
C MET A 1 -10.05 -8.54 -2.81
N ASP A 2 -8.77 -8.82 -3.02
CA ASP A 2 -8.17 -10.14 -3.17
C ASP A 2 -8.34 -10.97 -1.89
N LYS A 3 -8.65 -12.26 -2.05
CA LYS A 3 -8.98 -13.16 -0.93
C LYS A 3 -7.78 -13.51 -0.04
N THR A 4 -6.56 -13.24 -0.48
CA THR A 4 -5.33 -13.48 0.29
C THR A 4 -4.99 -12.33 1.24
N VAL A 5 -5.69 -11.18 1.12
CA VAL A 5 -5.53 -10.05 2.02
C VAL A 5 -6.30 -10.34 3.32
N PRO A 6 -5.65 -10.34 4.51
CA PRO A 6 -6.32 -10.58 5.78
C PRO A 6 -7.40 -9.54 6.06
N ALA A 7 -8.46 -9.92 6.80
CA ALA A 7 -9.61 -9.05 7.06
C ALA A 7 -9.25 -7.67 7.61
N GLY A 8 -8.31 -7.59 8.57
CA GLY A 8 -7.82 -6.31 9.09
C GLY A 8 -7.17 -5.44 8.01
N ALA A 9 -6.30 -6.01 7.17
CA ALA A 9 -5.67 -5.30 6.08
C ALA A 9 -6.68 -4.88 5.01
N ALA A 10 -7.66 -5.72 4.70
CA ALA A 10 -8.74 -5.41 3.77
C ALA A 10 -9.55 -4.19 4.22
N ILE A 11 -9.92 -4.10 5.51
CA ILE A 11 -10.61 -2.93 6.07
C ILE A 11 -9.78 -1.65 5.85
N LEU A 12 -8.48 -1.71 6.11
CA LEU A 12 -7.59 -0.56 5.96
C LEU A 12 -7.42 -0.17 4.48
N LEU A 13 -7.23 -1.14 3.60
CA LEU A 13 -7.10 -0.91 2.16
C LEU A 13 -8.40 -0.39 1.55
N ASP A 14 -9.56 -0.88 1.96
CA ASP A 14 -10.84 -0.34 1.49
C ASP A 14 -10.95 1.15 1.83
N PHE A 15 -10.67 1.50 3.09
CA PHE A 15 -10.63 2.90 3.53
C PHE A 15 -9.64 3.76 2.74
N ILE A 16 -8.40 3.28 2.52
CA ILE A 16 -7.40 4.01 1.75
C ILE A 16 -7.87 4.23 0.31
N GLY A 17 -8.35 3.19 -0.36
CA GLY A 17 -8.77 3.32 -1.76
C GLY A 17 -10.00 4.19 -1.96
N ASP A 18 -10.91 4.27 -0.97
CA ASP A 18 -12.06 5.18 -1.02
C ASP A 18 -11.64 6.65 -0.94
N ILE A 19 -10.49 6.94 -0.33
CA ILE A 19 -9.88 8.28 -0.28
C ILE A 19 -9.09 8.56 -1.55
N GLU A 20 -8.20 7.63 -1.93
CA GLU A 20 -7.24 7.81 -3.03
C GLU A 20 -7.90 7.77 -4.41
N ALA A 21 -8.85 6.85 -4.59
CA ALA A 21 -9.44 6.54 -5.89
C ALA A 21 -10.86 5.95 -5.73
N PRO A 22 -11.86 6.75 -5.32
CA PRO A 22 -13.24 6.27 -5.08
C PRO A 22 -13.91 5.70 -6.33
N ARG A 23 -13.36 5.94 -7.53
CA ARG A 23 -13.83 5.36 -8.80
C ARG A 23 -13.20 4.00 -9.15
N GLY A 24 -12.36 3.46 -8.26
CA GLY A 24 -11.86 2.09 -8.32
C GLY A 24 -10.49 1.91 -8.96
N TYR A 25 -10.24 0.69 -9.43
CA TYR A 25 -8.92 0.16 -9.79
C TYR A 25 -8.30 0.72 -11.07
N ASP A 26 -9.06 1.46 -11.87
CA ASP A 26 -8.56 2.07 -13.11
C ASP A 26 -8.17 3.53 -12.97
N VAL A 27 -8.33 4.14 -11.79
CA VAL A 27 -8.12 5.58 -11.61
C VAL A 27 -6.67 5.96 -11.85
N ILE A 28 -6.47 6.94 -12.72
CA ILE A 28 -5.19 7.63 -12.89
C ILE A 28 -5.33 9.01 -12.27
N TYR A 29 -4.26 9.51 -11.64
CA TYR A 29 -4.22 10.83 -11.04
C TYR A 29 -4.93 11.89 -11.89
N GLY A 30 -5.80 12.67 -11.26
CA GLY A 30 -6.63 13.67 -11.94
C GLY A 30 -7.75 13.08 -12.82
N ASN A 31 -8.16 11.83 -12.60
CA ASN A 31 -9.19 11.10 -13.35
C ASN A 31 -8.88 10.97 -14.86
N ASN A 32 -7.61 10.72 -15.21
CA ASN A 32 -7.15 10.70 -16.59
C ASN A 32 -7.24 9.32 -17.29
N GLN A 33 -7.88 8.32 -16.66
CA GLN A 33 -7.96 6.95 -17.20
C GLN A 33 -8.60 6.83 -18.58
N ASN A 34 -9.55 7.72 -18.90
CA ASN A 34 -10.19 7.77 -20.23
C ASN A 34 -9.24 8.24 -21.35
N LYS A 35 -8.03 8.69 -21.01
CA LYS A 35 -7.00 9.12 -21.98
C LYS A 35 -6.01 7.99 -22.35
N LEU A 36 -6.24 6.79 -21.83
CA LEU A 36 -5.50 5.59 -22.23
C LEU A 36 -6.32 4.76 -23.22
N PRO A 37 -5.65 4.01 -24.12
CA PRO A 37 -6.34 3.17 -25.11
C PRO A 37 -7.03 1.95 -24.48
N ILE A 38 -6.53 1.48 -23.34
CA ILE A 38 -7.13 0.37 -22.57
C ILE A 38 -7.11 0.72 -21.07
N PRO A 39 -8.03 0.15 -20.26
CA PRO A 39 -7.97 0.23 -18.81
C PRO A 39 -6.64 -0.30 -18.26
N ILE A 40 -6.12 0.32 -17.19
CA ILE A 40 -4.86 -0.11 -16.57
C ILE A 40 -5.00 -1.50 -15.92
N THR A 41 -6.21 -1.88 -15.53
CA THR A 41 -6.54 -3.23 -15.04
C THR A 41 -6.39 -4.32 -16.10
N ASN A 42 -6.32 -3.94 -17.37
CA ASN A 42 -6.06 -4.85 -18.50
C ASN A 42 -4.60 -4.76 -18.99
N MET A 43 -3.78 -3.89 -18.42
CA MET A 43 -2.34 -3.81 -18.73
C MET A 43 -1.56 -4.82 -17.90
N THR A 44 -0.41 -5.26 -18.41
CA THR A 44 0.58 -5.89 -17.53
C THR A 44 1.27 -4.82 -16.69
N ILE A 45 1.79 -5.19 -15.52
CA ILE A 45 2.51 -4.26 -14.66
C ILE A 45 3.71 -3.61 -15.38
N GLY A 46 4.40 -4.34 -16.26
CA GLY A 46 5.46 -3.79 -17.10
C GLY A 46 4.94 -2.71 -18.07
N LYS A 47 3.86 -3.00 -18.80
CA LYS A 47 3.22 -2.02 -19.70
C LYS A 47 2.74 -0.78 -18.95
N LEU A 48 2.20 -0.94 -17.74
CA LEU A 48 1.78 0.18 -16.91
C LEU A 48 2.99 1.03 -16.47
N ILE A 49 4.06 0.41 -15.97
CA ILE A 49 5.29 1.12 -15.56
C ILE A 49 5.88 1.93 -16.72
N ASP A 50 5.85 1.38 -17.94
CA ASP A 50 6.30 2.08 -19.15
C ASP A 50 5.37 3.26 -19.47
N ALA A 51 4.06 3.06 -19.44
CA ALA A 51 3.08 4.12 -19.68
C ALA A 51 3.21 5.27 -18.67
N GLN A 52 3.40 4.93 -17.39
CA GLN A 52 3.57 5.86 -16.27
C GLN A 52 4.76 6.80 -16.46
N ALA A 53 5.77 6.45 -17.27
CA ALA A 53 6.91 7.32 -17.56
C ALA A 53 6.46 8.67 -18.17
N SER A 54 5.33 8.67 -18.89
CA SER A 54 4.75 9.88 -19.49
C SER A 54 3.76 10.61 -18.58
N PHE A 55 3.25 9.96 -17.54
CA PHE A 55 2.08 10.46 -16.79
C PHE A 55 2.38 11.73 -16.02
N THR A 56 3.54 11.87 -15.38
CA THR A 56 3.87 13.13 -14.68
C THR A 56 3.86 14.32 -15.63
N LYS A 57 4.45 14.20 -16.83
CA LYS A 57 4.43 15.26 -17.85
C LYS A 57 3.02 15.56 -18.36
N ARG A 58 2.19 14.52 -18.55
CA ARG A 58 0.83 14.64 -19.12
C ARG A 58 -0.23 15.05 -18.11
N PHE A 59 -0.10 14.60 -16.87
CA PHE A 59 -1.15 14.55 -15.85
C PHE A 59 -0.71 15.09 -14.47
N LYS A 60 0.54 15.56 -14.33
CA LYS A 60 1.17 16.09 -13.09
C LYS A 60 1.64 15.04 -12.07
N SER A 61 1.16 13.80 -12.14
CA SER A 61 1.65 12.69 -11.30
C SER A 61 1.60 11.37 -12.07
N SER A 62 2.41 10.41 -11.64
CA SER A 62 2.40 9.04 -12.15
C SER A 62 1.45 8.11 -11.40
N ALA A 63 0.79 8.59 -10.33
CA ALA A 63 -0.10 7.79 -9.51
C ALA A 63 -1.23 7.14 -10.32
N SER A 64 -1.41 5.84 -10.10
CA SER A 64 -2.41 5.02 -10.80
C SER A 64 -2.91 3.85 -9.95
N GLY A 65 -4.12 3.38 -10.24
CA GLY A 65 -4.77 2.29 -9.52
C GLY A 65 -5.56 2.75 -8.29
N ARG A 66 -6.27 1.82 -7.66
CA ARG A 66 -7.10 2.06 -6.47
C ARG A 66 -6.30 2.63 -5.30
N TYR A 67 -4.99 2.35 -5.27
CA TYR A 67 -4.08 2.77 -4.21
C TYR A 67 -3.05 3.82 -4.65
N GLN A 68 -3.28 4.43 -5.82
CA GLN A 68 -2.48 5.54 -6.37
C GLN A 68 -0.95 5.28 -6.39
N PHE A 69 -0.56 4.09 -6.85
CA PHE A 69 0.84 3.69 -6.94
C PHE A 69 1.63 4.61 -7.88
N MET A 70 2.71 5.18 -7.37
CA MET A 70 3.70 5.90 -8.17
C MET A 70 4.53 4.93 -9.02
N ARG A 71 5.06 5.40 -10.15
CA ARG A 71 5.93 4.60 -11.03
C ARG A 71 7.10 3.98 -10.28
N ALA A 72 7.82 4.81 -9.50
CA ALA A 72 8.96 4.36 -8.71
C ALA A 72 8.55 3.28 -7.71
N THR A 73 7.42 3.46 -7.02
CA THR A 73 6.87 2.45 -6.10
C THR A 73 6.58 1.12 -6.80
N LEU A 74 5.98 1.12 -7.99
CA LEU A 74 5.74 -0.13 -8.74
C LEU A 74 7.04 -0.78 -9.23
N GLN A 75 8.04 0.02 -9.61
CA GLN A 75 9.36 -0.49 -9.95
C GLN A 75 10.03 -1.14 -8.75
N ASP A 76 9.95 -0.54 -7.57
CA ASP A 76 10.52 -1.06 -6.33
C ASP A 76 9.83 -2.36 -5.92
N LEU A 77 8.50 -2.36 -5.88
CA LEU A 77 7.70 -3.55 -5.60
C LEU A 77 8.00 -4.69 -6.58
N SER A 78 8.18 -4.38 -7.87
CA SER A 78 8.54 -5.39 -8.87
C SER A 78 9.88 -6.04 -8.59
N ARG A 79 10.88 -5.27 -8.11
CA ARG A 79 12.19 -5.80 -7.74
C ARG A 79 12.13 -6.60 -6.44
N GLU A 80 11.49 -6.05 -5.41
CA GLU A 80 11.35 -6.70 -4.10
C GLU A 80 10.61 -8.04 -4.18
N LEU A 81 9.59 -8.13 -5.04
CA LEU A 81 8.73 -9.31 -5.19
C LEU A 81 9.10 -10.22 -6.37
N GLY A 82 10.16 -9.89 -7.14
CA GLY A 82 10.55 -10.67 -8.31
C GLY A 82 9.48 -10.75 -9.41
N LEU A 83 8.69 -9.68 -9.60
CA LEU A 83 7.68 -9.62 -10.65
C LEU A 83 8.36 -9.53 -12.03
N ARG A 84 7.76 -10.21 -13.02
CA ARG A 84 8.36 -10.37 -14.35
C ARG A 84 7.90 -9.31 -15.35
N GLY A 85 7.05 -8.36 -14.92
CA GLY A 85 6.43 -7.37 -15.80
C GLY A 85 5.26 -7.91 -16.64
N THR A 86 5.06 -9.24 -16.67
CA THR A 86 4.04 -9.91 -17.49
C THR A 86 2.72 -10.13 -16.74
N GLN A 87 2.73 -10.02 -15.42
CA GLN A 87 1.53 -10.12 -14.59
C GLN A 87 0.55 -8.99 -14.94
N VAL A 88 -0.73 -9.33 -15.08
CA VAL A 88 -1.79 -8.35 -15.31
C VAL A 88 -1.99 -7.51 -14.05
N PHE A 89 -2.06 -6.18 -14.21
CA PHE A 89 -2.28 -5.21 -13.14
C PHE A 89 -3.76 -5.09 -12.75
N ASP A 90 -4.40 -6.26 -12.61
CA ASP A 90 -5.80 -6.37 -12.23
C ASP A 90 -6.05 -5.92 -10.77
N ALA A 91 -7.32 -5.88 -10.38
CA ALA A 91 -7.71 -5.49 -9.03
C ALA A 91 -7.02 -6.34 -7.95
N ASN A 92 -6.85 -7.64 -8.20
CA ASN A 92 -6.27 -8.57 -7.25
C ASN A 92 -4.76 -8.33 -7.05
N LEU A 93 -4.02 -8.05 -8.13
CA LEU A 93 -2.61 -7.68 -8.04
C LEU A 93 -2.45 -6.35 -7.30
N GLN A 94 -3.30 -5.36 -7.59
CA GLN A 94 -3.29 -4.09 -6.86
C GLN A 94 -3.51 -4.29 -5.35
N ASP A 95 -4.47 -5.12 -4.95
CA ASP A 95 -4.74 -5.43 -3.53
C ASP A 95 -3.54 -6.08 -2.85
N ARG A 96 -2.91 -7.06 -3.50
CA ARG A 96 -1.71 -7.74 -2.97
C ARG A 96 -0.52 -6.80 -2.85
N LEU A 97 -0.30 -5.93 -3.84
CA LEU A 97 0.76 -4.92 -3.82
C LEU A 97 0.53 -3.89 -2.71
N ALA A 98 -0.70 -3.41 -2.54
CA ALA A 98 -1.03 -2.46 -1.48
C ALA A 98 -0.91 -3.10 -0.09
N PHE A 99 -1.29 -4.38 0.05
CA PHE A 99 -1.07 -5.10 1.30
C PHE A 99 0.42 -5.24 1.61
N TYR A 100 1.26 -5.52 0.61
CA TYR A 100 2.70 -5.52 0.81
C TYR A 100 3.23 -4.14 1.27
N LEU A 101 2.69 -3.04 0.73
CA LEU A 101 3.01 -1.69 1.23
C LEU A 101 2.62 -1.49 2.70
N LEU A 102 1.44 -1.98 3.12
CA LEU A 102 1.05 -1.95 4.53
C LEU A 102 2.06 -2.69 5.41
N LYS A 103 2.49 -3.89 4.99
CA LYS A 103 3.53 -4.65 5.70
C LYS A 103 4.85 -3.87 5.79
N ARG A 104 5.28 -3.26 4.67
CA ARG A 104 6.47 -2.40 4.61
C ARG A 104 6.39 -1.21 5.58
N ARG A 105 5.18 -0.71 5.86
CA ARG A 105 4.91 0.35 6.84
C ARG A 105 4.67 -0.13 8.27
N GLY A 106 4.84 -1.43 8.54
CA GLY A 106 4.76 -1.99 9.90
C GLY A 106 3.35 -2.44 10.29
N TYR A 107 2.53 -2.86 9.34
CA TYR A 107 1.21 -3.43 9.64
C TYR A 107 1.30 -4.57 10.67
N ASP A 108 2.22 -5.52 10.50
CA ASP A 108 2.40 -6.65 11.41
C ASP A 108 2.80 -6.19 12.83
N ASP A 109 3.65 -5.16 12.92
CA ASP A 109 4.04 -4.56 14.21
C ASP A 109 2.88 -3.82 14.88
N TYR A 110 2.00 -3.19 14.09
CA TYR A 110 0.84 -2.48 14.63
C TYR A 110 -0.19 -3.46 15.19
N VAL A 111 -0.56 -4.49 14.42
CA VAL A 111 -1.56 -5.48 14.85
C VAL A 111 -1.07 -6.32 16.02
N SER A 112 0.24 -6.59 16.11
CA SER A 112 0.86 -7.25 17.26
C SER A 112 1.09 -6.33 18.47
N GLY A 113 0.82 -5.03 18.33
CA GLY A 113 0.97 -4.04 19.42
C GLY A 113 2.40 -3.57 19.69
N LYS A 114 3.38 -3.91 18.83
CA LYS A 114 4.77 -3.47 18.93
C LYS A 114 4.96 -2.00 18.60
N ILE A 115 4.15 -1.44 17.70
CA ILE A 115 4.11 0.00 17.43
C ILE A 115 2.75 0.59 17.80
N SER A 116 2.78 1.85 18.25
CA SER A 116 1.57 2.57 18.60
C SER A 116 0.74 2.92 17.37
N ARG A 117 -0.55 3.23 17.59
CA ARG A 117 -1.45 3.75 16.54
C ARG A 117 -0.88 5.01 15.89
N ALA A 118 -0.32 5.92 16.69
CA ALA A 118 0.27 7.15 16.20
C ALA A 118 1.50 6.91 15.32
N GLU A 119 2.37 5.96 15.70
CA GLU A 119 3.54 5.59 14.90
C GLU A 119 3.12 4.92 13.59
N PHE A 120 2.18 3.98 13.62
CA PHE A 120 1.69 3.36 12.40
C PHE A 120 0.99 4.37 11.49
N GLY A 121 0.15 5.25 12.03
CA GLY A 121 -0.48 6.34 11.27
C GLY A 121 0.54 7.27 10.60
N LYS A 122 1.64 7.61 11.28
CA LYS A 122 2.75 8.36 10.68
C LYS A 122 3.37 7.60 9.50
N ARG A 123 3.65 6.30 9.66
CA ARG A 123 4.22 5.45 8.59
C ARG A 123 3.26 5.29 7.41
N LEU A 124 1.95 5.21 7.65
CA LEU A 124 0.93 5.22 6.60
C LEU A 124 0.93 6.56 5.83
N ALA A 125 1.00 7.69 6.54
CA ALA A 125 1.06 9.01 5.91
C ALA A 125 2.34 9.24 5.06
N GLN A 126 3.39 8.43 5.27
CA GLN A 126 4.60 8.41 4.42
C GLN A 126 4.44 7.56 3.15
N GLU A 127 3.38 6.77 3.02
CA GLU A 127 3.08 5.99 1.81
C GLU A 127 1.90 6.62 1.04
N TRP A 128 0.86 7.03 1.77
CA TRP A 128 -0.34 7.66 1.21
C TRP A 128 -0.46 9.10 1.73
N ALA A 129 -0.13 10.07 0.88
CA ALA A 129 -0.09 11.48 1.23
C ALA A 129 -1.47 12.07 1.61
N SER A 130 -2.55 11.38 1.22
CA SER A 130 -3.93 11.72 1.58
C SER A 130 -4.26 11.45 3.06
N LEU A 131 -3.43 10.65 3.75
CA LEU A 131 -3.62 10.37 5.16
C LEU A 131 -2.89 11.42 6.03
N PRO A 132 -3.52 11.87 7.13
CA PRO A 132 -2.89 12.78 8.07
C PRO A 132 -1.91 12.07 9.00
N VAL A 133 -0.92 12.81 9.51
CA VAL A 133 -0.21 12.42 10.72
C VAL A 133 -1.16 12.49 11.93
N LEU A 134 -1.03 11.53 12.85
CA LEU A 134 -1.93 11.39 14.00
C LEU A 134 -1.43 12.08 15.28
N ALA A 135 -0.23 12.66 15.24
CA ALA A 135 0.39 13.41 16.32
C ALA A 135 1.32 14.49 15.74
N ALA A 136 1.83 15.37 16.60
CA ALA A 136 2.89 16.28 16.20
C ALA A 136 4.17 15.49 15.91
N VAL A 137 4.77 15.70 14.73
CA VAL A 137 5.94 14.96 14.25
C VAL A 137 6.78 15.83 13.33
N LYS A 138 8.04 15.46 13.12
CA LYS A 138 8.83 15.99 12.02
C LYS A 138 8.35 15.38 10.70
N GLY A 139 7.84 16.21 9.79
CA GLY A 139 7.43 15.83 8.45
C GLY A 139 8.58 15.87 7.45
N ALA A 140 8.28 15.67 6.16
CA ALA A 140 9.27 15.69 5.09
C ALA A 140 9.94 17.07 4.91
N HIS A 141 9.22 18.16 5.16
CA HIS A 141 9.67 19.53 4.88
C HIS A 141 9.70 20.44 6.11
N ARG A 142 8.95 20.11 7.15
CA ARG A 142 8.75 20.93 8.35
C ARG A 142 8.16 20.11 9.48
N ASP A 143 8.13 20.70 10.67
CA ASP A 143 7.37 20.15 11.78
C ASP A 143 5.87 20.26 11.51
N LEU A 144 5.16 19.20 11.87
CA LEU A 144 3.75 19.01 11.58
C LEU A 144 2.96 18.93 12.87
N LYS A 145 1.71 19.41 12.78
CA LYS A 145 0.66 19.18 13.75
C LYS A 145 -0.22 18.02 13.27
N ARG A 146 -0.88 17.37 14.23
CA ARG A 146 -1.91 16.36 13.95
C ARG A 146 -2.91 16.87 12.90
N GLY A 147 -3.26 16.02 11.93
CA GLY A 147 -4.18 16.38 10.84
C GLY A 147 -3.52 16.83 9.54
N GLN A 148 -2.21 17.12 9.55
CA GLN A 148 -1.49 17.53 8.34
C GLN A 148 -0.96 16.31 7.57
N SER A 149 -0.82 16.45 6.24
CA SER A 149 -0.10 15.44 5.43
C SER A 149 1.37 15.39 5.85
N TYR A 150 2.00 14.21 5.78
CA TYR A 150 3.44 14.06 6.03
C TYR A 150 4.30 14.96 5.11
N TYR A 151 3.76 15.30 3.94
CA TYR A 151 4.40 16.13 2.92
C TYR A 151 3.92 17.58 2.92
N ALA A 152 3.27 18.06 4.00
CA ALA A 152 2.81 19.45 4.04
C ALA A 152 3.98 20.42 3.79
N GLY A 153 3.86 21.26 2.77
CA GLY A 153 4.99 22.03 2.21
C GLY A 153 5.04 21.88 0.71
N ASP A 154 4.66 20.70 0.22
CA ASP A 154 4.40 20.42 -1.17
C ASP A 154 2.97 20.89 -1.55
N PRO A 155 2.79 21.71 -2.61
CA PRO A 155 1.46 22.16 -3.05
C PRO A 155 0.57 21.04 -3.60
N LEU A 156 1.15 19.91 -4.01
CA LEU A 156 0.45 18.76 -4.58
C LEU A 156 -0.17 17.86 -3.49
N ASN A 157 0.52 17.73 -2.35
CA ASN A 157 0.17 16.77 -1.31
C ASN A 157 -0.69 17.39 -0.20
N LYS A 158 -1.86 16.81 0.04
CA LYS A 158 -2.81 17.26 1.07
C LYS A 158 -3.46 16.07 1.76
N SER A 159 -3.71 16.19 3.06
CA SER A 159 -4.57 15.25 3.77
C SER A 159 -6.01 15.46 3.32
N LEU A 160 -6.71 14.36 3.04
CA LEU A 160 -8.10 14.35 2.58
C LEU A 160 -9.07 13.76 3.62
N VAL A 161 -8.55 13.32 4.76
CA VAL A 161 -9.33 12.69 5.83
C VAL A 161 -8.92 13.20 7.21
N SER A 162 -9.86 13.18 8.16
CA SER A 162 -9.56 13.59 9.53
C SER A 162 -8.80 12.50 10.28
N PRO A 163 -7.92 12.85 11.23
CA PRO A 163 -7.22 11.87 12.06
C PRO A 163 -8.17 10.90 12.79
N GLU A 164 -9.32 11.38 13.28
CA GLU A 164 -10.28 10.56 14.04
C GLU A 164 -10.81 9.41 13.19
N LYS A 165 -11.07 9.65 11.90
CA LYS A 165 -11.50 8.60 10.97
C LYS A 165 -10.41 7.56 10.74
N VAL A 166 -9.16 7.99 10.61
CA VAL A 166 -8.02 7.06 10.50
C VAL A 166 -7.88 6.25 11.77
N GLU A 167 -7.93 6.88 12.94
CA GLU A 167 -7.82 6.22 14.23
C GLU A 167 -8.92 5.17 14.43
N ALA A 168 -10.17 5.51 14.11
CA ALA A 168 -11.29 4.58 14.19
C ALA A 168 -11.11 3.37 13.26
N VAL A 169 -10.57 3.57 12.05
CA VAL A 169 -10.26 2.45 11.14
C VAL A 169 -9.14 1.60 11.70
N LEU A 170 -8.07 2.20 12.22
CA LEU A 170 -6.96 1.46 12.83
C LEU A 170 -7.42 0.62 14.03
N ASP A 171 -8.30 1.14 14.87
CA ASP A 171 -8.87 0.39 16.00
C ASP A 171 -9.70 -0.82 15.52
N ARG A 172 -10.43 -0.69 14.40
CA ARG A 172 -11.13 -1.81 13.74
C ARG A 172 -10.17 -2.82 13.13
N VAL A 173 -9.06 -2.38 12.55
CA VAL A 173 -8.01 -3.27 12.00
C VAL A 173 -7.45 -4.17 13.10
N LYS A 174 -7.19 -3.60 14.29
CA LYS A 174 -6.62 -4.34 15.43
C LYS A 174 -7.56 -5.37 16.03
N THR A 175 -8.87 -5.16 15.90
CA THR A 175 -9.91 -6.05 16.43
C THR A 175 -10.47 -7.02 15.38
N ALA A 176 -10.06 -6.87 14.12
CA ALA A 176 -10.50 -7.74 13.05
C ALA A 176 -10.03 -9.20 13.27
N PRO A 177 -10.86 -10.19 12.98
CA PRO A 177 -10.47 -11.59 13.13
C PRO A 177 -9.25 -11.88 12.24
N SER A 178 -8.23 -12.45 12.87
CA SER A 178 -7.03 -12.94 12.18
C SER A 178 -7.42 -14.20 11.43
N GLY A 179 -8.02 -14.04 10.25
CA GLY A 179 -8.47 -15.14 9.41
C GLY A 179 -7.31 -15.98 8.88
N VAL A 180 -6.83 -16.90 9.71
CA VAL A 180 -6.44 -18.25 9.30
C VAL A 180 -7.23 -19.20 10.19
N THR A 181 -8.32 -19.72 9.64
CA THR A 181 -9.03 -20.85 10.23
C THR A 181 -8.04 -22.01 10.31
N SER A 182 -7.51 -22.29 11.49
CA SER A 182 -6.87 -23.57 11.79
C SER A 182 -7.97 -24.63 11.72
N MET A 183 -8.04 -25.37 10.61
CA MET A 183 -8.79 -26.63 10.62
C MET A 183 -8.10 -27.57 11.62
N PRO A 184 -8.85 -28.31 12.46
CA PRO A 184 -8.27 -29.27 13.39
C PRO A 184 -7.54 -30.37 12.59
N VAL A 185 -6.30 -30.63 13.00
CA VAL A 185 -5.41 -31.65 12.45
C VAL A 185 -6.06 -33.02 12.63
N GLY A 186 -6.44 -33.64 11.52
CA GLY A 186 -6.89 -35.03 11.47
C GLY A 186 -6.52 -35.65 10.12
N VAL A 187 -5.61 -36.63 10.18
CA VAL A 187 -5.11 -37.52 9.12
C VAL A 187 -3.88 -37.02 8.32
N PRO A 188 -2.76 -37.77 8.33
CA PRO A 188 -1.62 -37.50 7.47
C PRO A 188 -1.86 -38.08 6.06
N VAL A 189 -1.74 -37.24 5.04
CA VAL A 189 -1.73 -37.65 3.62
C VAL A 189 -0.40 -37.17 3.01
N PRO A 190 0.30 -37.98 2.21
CA PRO A 190 1.72 -37.78 1.92
C PRO A 190 1.99 -36.54 1.07
N GLN A 191 3.14 -35.93 1.36
CA GLN A 191 3.62 -34.69 0.76
C GLN A 191 3.94 -34.87 -0.72
N SER A 192 3.21 -34.14 -1.55
CA SER A 192 3.70 -33.70 -2.86
C SER A 192 3.03 -32.39 -3.23
N SER A 193 3.62 -31.28 -2.81
CA SER A 193 3.45 -30.00 -3.48
C SER A 193 4.68 -29.12 -3.25
N THR A 194 5.29 -28.73 -4.35
CA THR A 194 6.26 -27.64 -4.47
C THR A 194 5.61 -26.34 -4.01
N SER A 195 5.72 -26.05 -2.72
CA SER A 195 5.34 -24.76 -2.14
C SER A 195 6.39 -23.71 -2.52
N PHE A 196 6.11 -22.99 -3.61
CA PHE A 196 6.95 -21.92 -4.16
C PHE A 196 7.03 -20.66 -3.26
N TRP A 197 6.28 -20.60 -2.15
CA TRP A 197 6.21 -19.40 -1.29
C TRP A 197 6.87 -19.55 0.09
N ALA A 198 7.49 -20.70 0.41
CA ALA A 198 8.05 -20.98 1.73
C ALA A 198 9.55 -20.64 1.89
N SER A 199 10.19 -19.91 0.96
CA SER A 199 11.65 -19.71 1.02
C SER A 199 12.15 -18.31 0.66
N VAL A 200 11.44 -17.23 1.03
CA VAL A 200 11.95 -15.85 0.91
C VAL A 200 11.78 -15.03 2.19
N PHE A 201 11.96 -15.64 3.36
CA PHE A 201 12.08 -14.89 4.61
C PHE A 201 13.29 -15.34 5.41
N ALA A 202 14.46 -14.94 4.92
CA ALA A 202 15.63 -14.77 5.75
C ALA A 202 16.42 -13.55 5.23
N ALA A 203 16.62 -12.60 6.16
CA ALA A 203 17.59 -11.51 6.11
C ALA A 203 17.36 -10.37 5.09
N ILE A 204 16.78 -9.25 5.55
CA ILE A 204 17.42 -7.93 5.45
C ILE A 204 17.14 -7.16 6.74
N ALA A 205 18.04 -7.28 7.71
CA ALA A 205 18.24 -6.29 8.74
C ALA A 205 19.62 -5.67 8.53
N ALA A 206 19.73 -4.38 8.84
CA ALA A 206 20.90 -3.51 8.74
C ALA A 206 21.19 -2.94 7.34
N PHE A 207 20.89 -1.65 7.14
CA PHE A 207 21.85 -0.65 6.68
C PHE A 207 21.23 0.75 6.84
N PHE A 208 21.41 1.34 8.03
CA PHE A 208 21.51 2.79 8.18
C PHE A 208 22.63 3.06 9.18
N GLY A 209 23.79 3.41 8.64
CA GLY A 209 24.97 3.80 9.39
C GLY A 209 25.77 4.83 8.60
N GLY A 210 25.66 6.09 9.05
CA GLY A 210 26.65 7.18 9.04
C GLY A 210 27.51 7.46 7.80
N GLY A 211 27.58 8.74 7.42
CA GLY A 211 28.65 9.21 6.53
C GLY A 211 28.65 10.70 6.20
N LYS A 212 29.25 11.47 7.13
CA LYS A 212 29.88 12.80 7.02
C LYS A 212 29.00 14.03 6.73
#